data_AF-A0A0N5DB86-F1
#
_entry.id   AF-A0A0N5DB86-F1
#
_cell.length_a   1.000
_cell.length_b   1.000
_cell.length_c   1.000
_cell.angle_alpha   90.00
_cell.angle_beta   90.00
_cell.angle_gamma   90.00
#
_symmetry.space_group_name_H-M   'P 1'
#
loop_
_entity.id
_entity.type
_entity.pdbx_description
1 polymer ?
#
loop_
_entity_poly.entity_id
_entity_poly.type
_entity_poly.pdbx_seq_one_letter_code
_entity_poly.pdbx_strand_id
1 'polypeptide(L)'
;MQASRGIEELSSNLSLFKKLFISTSWPHIAAIFDKLNTDLNIDGYSVESQIRCNENIPNNIKDLLLTIAKISHSTQRYFAEKLYKALTSSRPDHDTVIRIFVTRSEVIFYLSMINNNI
;
A
#
# COMPACT_ATOMS: atom_id res chain seq x y z
N MET A 1 -7.08 16.57 13.11
CA MET A 1 -7.42 17.53 12.02
C MET A 1 -6.22 17.92 11.12
N GLN A 2 -5.00 18.11 11.63
CA GLN A 2 -3.85 18.53 10.78
C GLN A 2 -3.37 17.45 9.79
N ALA A 3 -3.33 16.17 10.18
CA ALA A 3 -2.91 15.08 9.29
C ALA A 3 -3.84 14.87 8.09
N SER A 4 -5.16 15.00 8.28
CA SER A 4 -6.15 14.95 7.19
C SER A 4 -5.86 16.00 6.11
N ARG A 5 -5.60 17.24 6.51
CA ARG A 5 -5.25 18.32 5.57
C ARG A 5 -3.94 18.06 4.82
N GLY A 6 -2.93 17.50 5.50
CA GLY A 6 -1.66 17.15 4.85
C GLY A 6 -1.82 16.06 3.78
N ILE A 7 -2.65 15.05 4.04
CA ILE A 7 -2.95 13.97 3.08
C ILE A 7 -3.80 14.50 1.92
N GLU A 8 -4.75 15.40 2.19
CA GLU A 8 -5.53 16.09 1.14
C GLU A 8 -4.63 16.90 0.20
N GLU A 9 -3.72 17.69 0.76
CA GLU A 9 -2.75 18.47 -0.01
C GLU A 9 -1.83 17.55 -0.83
N LEU A 10 -1.32 16.48 -0.22
CA LEU A 10 -0.51 15.46 -0.91
C LEU A 10 -1.28 14.84 -2.08
N SER A 11 -2.58 14.56 -1.92
CA SER A 11 -3.42 13.95 -2.94
C SER A 11 -3.71 14.89 -4.13
N SER A 12 -3.77 16.20 -3.88
CA SER A 12 -4.09 17.21 -4.89
C SER A 12 -2.85 17.84 -5.54
N ASN A 13 -1.68 17.76 -4.89
CA ASN A 13 -0.45 18.39 -5.34
C ASN A 13 0.54 17.37 -5.92
N LEU A 14 0.60 17.33 -7.26
CA LEU A 14 1.49 16.42 -8.00
C LEU A 14 2.98 16.66 -7.68
N SER A 15 3.39 17.90 -7.42
CA SER A 15 4.80 18.21 -7.12
C SER A 15 5.21 17.63 -5.76
N LEU A 16 4.35 17.73 -4.74
CA LEU A 16 4.57 17.09 -3.45
C LEU A 16 4.56 15.56 -3.57
N PHE A 17 3.60 15.01 -4.33
CA PHE A 17 3.55 13.57 -4.60
C PHE A 17 4.84 13.04 -5.23
N LYS A 18 5.32 13.70 -6.30
CA LYS A 18 6.57 13.33 -6.99
C LYS A 18 7.75 13.35 -6.04
N LYS A 19 7.89 14.42 -5.25
CA LYS A 19 8.98 14.57 -4.28
C LYS A 19 8.95 13.47 -3.22
N LEU A 20 7.76 13.08 -2.75
CA LEU A 20 7.62 12.12 -1.67
C LEU A 20 7.74 10.66 -2.11
N PHE A 21 7.20 10.29 -3.27
CA PHE A 21 7.10 8.88 -3.69
C PHE A 21 7.96 8.49 -4.89
N ILE A 22 8.38 9.45 -5.73
CA ILE A 22 9.18 9.15 -6.92
C ILE A 22 10.67 9.36 -6.65
N SER A 23 11.02 10.35 -5.83
CA SER A 23 12.42 10.69 -5.53
C SER A 23 13.02 9.93 -4.34
N THR A 24 12.23 9.09 -3.66
CA THR A 24 12.63 8.42 -2.41
C THR A 24 12.66 6.89 -2.57
N SER A 25 13.42 6.20 -1.72
CA SER A 25 13.51 4.74 -1.72
C SER A 25 12.35 4.10 -0.96
N TRP A 26 11.96 2.88 -1.33
CA TRP A 26 10.89 2.13 -0.65
C TRP A 26 11.05 2.00 0.88
N PRO A 27 12.24 1.70 1.42
CA PRO A 27 12.43 1.65 2.89
C PRO A 27 12.23 3.02 3.55
N HIS A 28 12.59 4.10 2.87
CA HIS A 28 12.37 5.45 3.39
C HIS A 28 10.87 5.79 3.45
N ILE A 29 10.12 5.41 2.41
CA ILE A 29 8.66 5.57 2.37
C ILE A 29 8.01 4.77 3.52
N ALA A 30 8.44 3.53 3.75
CA ALA A 30 7.97 2.72 4.87
C ALA A 30 8.24 3.39 6.23
N ALA A 31 9.47 3.90 6.44
CA ALA A 31 9.83 4.60 7.67
C ALA A 31 8.99 5.88 7.90
N ILE A 32 8.64 6.61 6.83
CA ILE A 32 7.71 7.74 6.92
C ILE A 32 6.34 7.26 7.38
N PHE A 33 5.79 6.19 6.80
CA PHE A 33 4.51 5.63 7.22
C PHE A 33 4.55 5.11 8.67
N ASP A 34 5.62 4.46 9.10
CA ASP A 34 5.80 3.99 10.49
C ASP A 34 5.88 5.15 11.48
N LYS A 35 6.61 6.21 11.11
CA LYS A 35 6.69 7.42 11.93
C LYS A 35 5.33 8.11 12.01
N LEU A 36 4.64 8.28 10.88
CA LEU A 36 3.30 8.86 10.86
C LEU A 36 2.32 8.04 11.68
N ASN A 37 2.36 6.70 11.57
CA ASN A 37 1.52 5.83 12.39
C ASN A 37 1.84 5.99 13.88
N THR A 38 3.12 6.11 14.25
CA THR A 38 3.55 6.31 15.65
C THR A 38 3.11 7.66 16.20
N ASP A 39 3.37 8.73 15.45
CA ASP A 39 3.09 10.12 15.84
C ASP A 39 1.57 10.41 15.86
N LEU A 40 0.79 9.73 15.02
CA LEU A 40 -0.67 9.90 14.90
C LEU A 40 -1.47 8.86 15.68
N ASN A 41 -0.83 7.87 16.33
CA ASN A 41 -1.53 6.84 17.12
C ASN A 41 -2.21 7.38 18.39
N ILE A 42 -2.26 8.70 18.57
CA ILE A 42 -2.80 9.39 19.73
C ILE A 42 -4.33 9.14 19.86
N ASP A 43 -5.03 8.86 18.75
CA ASP A 43 -6.49 8.70 18.72
C ASP A 43 -6.97 7.30 18.28
N GLY A 44 -6.09 6.30 18.17
CA GLY A 44 -6.45 4.94 17.74
C GLY A 44 -6.78 4.77 16.25
N TYR A 45 -6.60 5.82 15.45
CA TYR A 45 -6.77 5.78 14.00
C TYR A 45 -5.41 5.71 13.31
N SER A 46 -5.13 4.61 12.61
CA SER A 46 -3.94 4.50 11.76
C SER A 46 -4.01 5.47 10.57
N VAL A 47 -2.86 5.77 9.98
CA VAL A 47 -2.75 6.60 8.76
C VAL A 47 -3.63 6.04 7.65
N GLU A 48 -3.68 4.71 7.53
CA GLU A 48 -4.54 4.06 6.52
C GLU A 48 -6.03 4.33 6.76
N SER A 49 -6.48 4.34 8.01
CA SER A 49 -7.86 4.67 8.36
C SER A 49 -8.18 6.12 8.04
N GLN A 50 -7.24 7.05 8.27
CA GLN A 50 -7.43 8.44 7.87
C GLN A 50 -7.53 8.62 6.36
N ILE A 51 -6.72 7.89 5.58
CA ILE A 51 -6.83 7.90 4.10
C ILE A 51 -8.20 7.37 3.65
N ARG A 52 -8.69 6.29 4.27
CA ARG A 52 -9.99 5.69 3.92
C ARG A 52 -11.16 6.62 4.24
N CYS A 53 -11.18 7.19 5.45
CA CYS A 53 -12.28 8.02 5.93
C CYS A 53 -12.30 9.44 5.35
N ASN A 54 -11.26 9.86 4.61
CA ASN A 54 -11.19 11.21 4.06
C ASN A 54 -12.09 11.37 2.83
N GLU A 55 -13.24 12.03 2.94
CA GLU A 55 -14.20 12.19 1.85
C GLU A 55 -13.71 13.10 0.71
N ASN A 56 -12.74 13.98 0.96
CA ASN A 56 -12.21 14.93 -0.02
C ASN A 56 -11.27 14.29 -1.04
N ILE A 57 -10.82 13.06 -0.80
CA ILE A 57 -9.88 12.35 -1.67
C ILE A 57 -10.65 11.36 -2.57
N PRO A 58 -10.48 11.42 -3.90
CA PRO A 58 -11.02 10.43 -4.82
C PRO A 58 -10.59 8.99 -4.47
N ASN A 59 -11.52 8.03 -4.58
CA ASN A 59 -11.25 6.64 -4.18
C ASN A 59 -10.06 6.00 -4.91
N ASN A 60 -9.85 6.31 -6.19
CA ASN A 60 -8.69 5.84 -6.95
C ASN A 60 -7.36 6.35 -6.37
N ILE A 61 -7.32 7.58 -5.84
CA ILE A 61 -6.13 8.14 -5.20
C ILE A 61 -5.94 7.53 -3.81
N LYS A 62 -7.01 7.27 -3.07
CA LYS A 62 -6.93 6.50 -1.81
C LYS A 62 -6.31 5.12 -2.04
N ASP A 63 -6.81 4.40 -3.04
CA ASP A 63 -6.32 3.07 -3.39
C ASP A 63 -4.84 3.09 -3.83
N LEU A 64 -4.42 4.14 -4.54
CA LEU A 64 -3.02 4.37 -4.90
C LEU A 64 -2.15 4.55 -3.66
N LEU A 65 -2.52 5.47 -2.75
CA LEU A 65 -1.74 5.75 -1.54
C LEU A 65 -1.64 4.53 -0.63
N LEU A 66 -2.74 3.80 -0.45
CA LEU A 66 -2.77 2.55 0.32
C LEU A 66 -1.93 1.45 -0.35
N THR A 67 -1.94 1.36 -1.68
CA THR A 67 -1.11 0.40 -2.42
C THR A 67 0.37 0.71 -2.24
N ILE A 68 0.76 1.98 -2.32
CA ILE A 68 2.15 2.43 -2.11
C ILE A 68 2.61 2.07 -0.69
N ALA A 69 1.80 2.36 0.34
CA ALA A 69 2.11 2.03 1.72
C ALA A 69 2.33 0.50 1.90
N LYS A 70 1.44 -0.32 1.33
CA LYS A 70 1.58 -1.78 1.40
C LYS A 70 2.84 -2.28 0.72
N ILE A 71 3.13 -1.78 -0.48
CA ILE A 71 4.32 -2.17 -1.25
C ILE A 71 5.60 -1.74 -0.54
N SER A 72 5.62 -0.55 0.08
CA SER A 72 6.79 -0.07 0.83
C SER A 72 7.12 -0.95 2.03
N HIS A 73 6.12 -1.51 2.72
CA HIS A 73 6.35 -2.44 3.83
C HIS A 73 6.68 -3.85 3.35
N SER A 74 5.85 -4.41 2.44
CA SER A 74 6.11 -5.73 1.87
C SER A 74 5.35 -5.90 0.56
N THR A 75 6.11 -5.95 -0.52
CA THR A 75 5.59 -6.24 -1.85
C THR A 75 4.93 -7.63 -1.91
N GLN A 76 5.52 -8.63 -1.24
CA GLN A 76 5.02 -10.00 -1.22
C GLN A 76 3.65 -10.08 -0.53
N ARG A 77 3.51 -9.41 0.63
CA ARG A 77 2.24 -9.34 1.35
C ARG A 77 1.15 -8.67 0.52
N TYR A 78 1.48 -7.57 -0.17
CA TYR A 78 0.53 -6.89 -1.07
C TYR A 78 -0.02 -7.84 -2.13
N PHE A 79 0.85 -8.59 -2.81
CA PHE A 79 0.42 -9.52 -3.85
C PHE A 79 -0.33 -10.74 -3.28
N ALA A 80 0.04 -11.25 -2.11
CA ALA A 80 -0.68 -12.32 -1.44
C ALA A 80 -2.12 -11.90 -1.10
N GLU A 81 -2.32 -10.71 -0.53
CA GLU A 81 -3.65 -10.16 -0.25
C GLU A 81 -4.46 -9.95 -1.54
N LYS A 82 -3.82 -9.42 -2.59
CA LYS A 82 -4.46 -9.17 -3.89
C LYS A 82 -4.89 -10.48 -4.55
N LEU A 83 -4.05 -11.51 -4.48
CA LEU A 83 -4.35 -12.84 -4.99
C LEU A 83 -5.49 -13.49 -4.20
N TYR A 84 -5.44 -13.43 -2.87
CA TYR A 84 -6.51 -13.95 -2.01
C TYR A 84 -7.85 -13.30 -2.34
N LYS A 85 -7.90 -11.98 -2.49
CA LYS A 85 -9.12 -11.25 -2.87
C LYS A 85 -9.63 -11.65 -4.26
N ALA A 86 -8.73 -11.83 -5.22
CA ALA A 86 -9.10 -12.23 -6.58
C ALA A 86 -9.65 -13.67 -6.66
N LEU A 87 -9.25 -14.54 -5.72
CA LEU A 87 -9.72 -15.93 -5.65
C LEU A 87 -11.00 -16.10 -4.81
N THR A 88 -11.21 -15.25 -3.81
CA THR A 88 -12.34 -15.35 -2.86
C THR A 88 -13.57 -14.54 -3.26
N SER A 89 -13.51 -13.77 -4.35
CA SER A 89 -14.67 -13.09 -4.92
C SER A 89 -15.68 -14.09 -5.48
N SER A 90 -16.97 -13.75 -5.42
CA SER A 90 -18.08 -14.60 -5.89
C SER A 90 -17.91 -15.09 -7.33
N ARG A 91 -17.28 -14.26 -8.17
CA ARG A 91 -16.69 -14.64 -9.44
C ARG A 91 -15.18 -14.37 -9.36
N PRO A 92 -14.31 -15.38 -9.46
CA PRO A 92 -12.87 -15.17 -9.41
C PRO A 92 -12.39 -14.25 -10.54
N ASP A 93 -11.52 -13.30 -10.21
CA ASP A 93 -10.87 -12.40 -11.18
C ASP A 93 -9.66 -13.10 -11.80
N HIS A 94 -9.93 -13.91 -12.83
CA HIS A 94 -8.92 -14.70 -13.52
C HIS A 94 -7.82 -13.83 -14.16
N ASP A 95 -8.14 -12.64 -14.65
CA ASP A 95 -7.16 -11.75 -15.27
C ASP A 95 -6.13 -11.26 -14.26
N THR A 96 -6.58 -10.89 -13.06
CA THR A 96 -5.67 -10.52 -11.97
C THR A 96 -4.86 -11.70 -11.48
N VAL A 97 -5.47 -12.88 -11.34
CA VAL A 97 -4.77 -14.11 -10.94
C VAL A 97 -3.66 -14.43 -11.95
N ILE A 98 -3.98 -14.52 -13.25
CA ILE A 98 -3.03 -14.83 -14.32
C ILE A 98 -1.91 -13.80 -14.35
N ARG A 99 -2.24 -12.50 -14.29
CA ARG A 99 -1.24 -11.43 -14.29
C ARG A 99 -0.26 -11.55 -13.12
N ILE A 100 -0.75 -11.83 -11.90
CA ILE A 100 0.12 -12.01 -10.74
C ILE A 100 0.98 -13.26 -10.89
N PHE A 101 0.40 -14.40 -11.30
CA PHE A 101 1.15 -15.64 -11.51
C PHE A 101 2.26 -15.47 -12.54
N VAL A 102 1.95 -14.92 -13.72
CA VAL A 102 2.92 -14.76 -14.81
C VAL A 102 4.03 -13.78 -14.44
N THR A 103 3.70 -12.65 -13.80
CA THR A 103 4.72 -11.63 -13.48
C THR A 103 5.53 -11.96 -12.22
N ARG A 104 5.03 -12.84 -11.34
CA ARG A 104 5.62 -13.07 -10.01
C ARG A 104 5.98 -14.51 -9.67
N SER A 105 5.78 -15.45 -10.59
CA SER A 105 6.14 -16.87 -10.43
C SER A 105 7.58 -17.06 -9.93
N GLU A 106 8.54 -16.34 -10.51
CA GLU A 106 9.97 -16.48 -10.19
C GLU A 106 10.42 -15.75 -8.92
N VAL A 107 9.55 -15.00 -8.24
CA VAL A 107 9.97 -14.23 -7.05
C VAL A 107 9.15 -14.59 -5.82
N ILE A 108 7.89 -15.00 -6.00
CA ILE A 108 7.07 -15.52 -4.90
C ILE A 108 7.57 -16.91 -4.47
N PHE A 109 8.05 -17.74 -5.41
CA PHE A 109 8.48 -19.11 -5.11
C PHE A 109 9.81 -19.19 -4.34
N TYR A 110 10.79 -18.33 -4.65
CA TYR A 110 12.10 -18.37 -4.00
C TYR A 110 12.08 -17.87 -2.54
N LEU A 111 11.26 -16.85 -2.22
CA LEU A 111 11.18 -16.33 -0.84
C LEU A 111 10.37 -17.24 0.10
N SER A 112 9.37 -17.97 -0.42
CA SER A 112 8.64 -18.99 0.36
C SER A 112 9.54 -20.17 0.75
N MET A 113 10.50 -20.55 -0.09
CA MET A 113 11.48 -21.60 0.25
C MET A 113 12.57 -21.12 1.21
N ILE A 114 12.94 -19.84 1.20
CA ILE A 114 13.95 -19.29 2.12
C ILE A 114 13.36 -19.08 3.53
N ASN A 115 12.08 -18.72 3.66
CA ASN A 115 11.44 -18.46 4.96
C ASN A 115 10.86 -19.72 5.66
N ASN A 116 10.99 -20.92 5.07
CA ASN A 116 10.60 -22.20 5.70
C ASN A 116 11.82 -23.06 6.07
N ASN A 117 12.94 -22.43 6.46
CA ASN A 117 14.14 -23.12 6.94
C ASN A 117 14.68 -22.53 8.26
N ILE A 118 13.79 -22.25 9.22
CA ILE A 118 14.05 -22.25 10.67
C ILE A 118 12.82 -22.84 11.37
#